data_AF-A0A1E8FNU6-F1
#
_entry.id   AF-A0A1E8FNU6-F1
#
_cell.length_a   1.000
_cell.length_b   1.000
_cell.length_c   1.000
_cell.angle_alpha   90.00
_cell.angle_beta   90.00
_cell.angle_gamma   90.00
#
_symmetry.space_group_name_H-M   'P 1'
#
loop_
_entity.id
_entity.type
_entity.pdbx_description
1 polymer ?
#
loop_
_entity_poly.entity_id
_entity_poly.type
_entity_poly.pdbx_seq_one_letter_code
_entity_poly.pdbx_strand_id
1 'polypeptide(L)'
;MLVRRAYMIPVIPAWHDMLFPATSLQPSLFDQTYGNAVRKVYLCHSRIEKLRPGDSLFFLRTHYSQAVHAVGVLEETLRTTEAEQIIEFSGSRTVFSRAEIEHMCDRPVLAIRFRLNGILDRPRSIGELKEQGIIARSPQSIAELTSQRGKSWAQTVADE
;
A
#
# COMPACT_ATOMS: atom_id res chain seq x y z
N MET A 1 -15.33 10.43 -0.53
CA MET A 1 -14.34 10.58 -1.63
C MET A 1 -14.80 9.77 -2.82
N LEU A 2 -14.95 10.33 -4.03
CA LEU A 2 -15.46 9.54 -5.18
C LEU A 2 -14.36 8.58 -5.70
N VAL A 3 -14.49 7.28 -5.39
CA VAL A 3 -13.55 6.23 -5.77
C VAL A 3 -13.80 5.81 -7.21
N ARG A 4 -12.97 6.28 -8.13
CA ARG A 4 -13.07 5.91 -9.57
C ARG A 4 -12.31 4.64 -9.92
N ARG A 5 -11.14 4.45 -9.31
CA ARG A 5 -10.31 3.25 -9.45
C ARG A 5 -9.72 2.89 -8.10
N ALA A 6 -9.77 1.60 -7.79
CA ALA A 6 -9.37 1.05 -6.51
C ALA A 6 -8.41 -0.12 -6.74
N TYR A 7 -7.33 -0.15 -5.96
CA TYR A 7 -6.28 -1.14 -6.07
C TYR A 7 -5.98 -1.77 -4.72
N MET A 8 -5.89 -3.10 -4.68
CA MET A 8 -5.30 -3.82 -3.57
C MET A 8 -3.79 -3.85 -3.70
N ILE A 9 -3.11 -3.40 -2.66
CA ILE A 9 -1.66 -3.35 -2.57
C ILE A 9 -1.20 -4.42 -1.57
N PRO A 10 -0.75 -5.60 -2.04
CA PRO A 10 -0.21 -6.61 -1.14
C PRO A 10 1.14 -6.17 -0.59
N VAL A 11 1.28 -6.14 0.73
CA VAL A 11 2.51 -5.76 1.45
C VAL A 11 2.87 -6.87 2.42
N ILE A 12 4.13 -7.32 2.40
CA ILE A 12 4.60 -8.32 3.36
C ILE A 12 4.62 -7.73 4.78
N PRO A 13 4.46 -8.56 5.82
CA PRO A 13 4.28 -8.07 7.18
C PRO A 13 5.35 -7.09 7.68
N ALA A 14 6.64 -7.37 7.44
CA ALA A 14 7.73 -6.49 7.87
C ALA A 14 7.56 -5.05 7.33
N TRP A 15 7.32 -4.89 6.02
CA TRP A 15 7.08 -3.57 5.42
C TRP A 15 5.73 -2.98 5.82
N HIS A 16 4.71 -3.82 6.01
CA HIS A 16 3.38 -3.37 6.40
C HIS A 16 3.40 -2.72 7.79
N ASP A 17 4.02 -3.39 8.76
CA ASP A 17 4.06 -2.91 10.14
C ASP A 17 4.93 -1.64 10.27
N MET A 18 5.98 -1.49 9.45
CA MET A 18 6.75 -0.24 9.35
C MET A 18 5.96 0.90 8.67
N LEU A 19 5.24 0.61 7.59
CA LEU A 19 4.43 1.62 6.89
C LEU A 19 3.24 2.08 7.73
N PHE A 20 2.65 1.18 8.52
CA PHE A 20 1.43 1.40 9.29
C PHE A 20 1.61 0.92 10.74
N PRO A 21 2.47 1.56 11.55
CA PRO A 21 2.77 1.10 12.91
C PRO A 21 1.54 1.06 13.83
N ALA A 22 0.54 1.91 13.58
CA ALA A 22 -0.73 1.91 14.31
C ALA A 22 -1.55 0.61 14.10
N THR A 23 -1.19 -0.23 13.13
CA THR A 23 -1.83 -1.54 12.88
C THR A 23 -1.12 -2.69 13.61
N SER A 24 0.06 -2.44 14.19
CA SER A 24 0.83 -3.45 14.89
C SER A 24 0.31 -3.67 16.31
N LEU A 25 0.14 -4.93 16.70
CA LEU A 25 -0.18 -5.33 18.08
C LEU A 25 0.99 -5.09 19.04
N GLN A 26 2.21 -5.00 18.51
CA GLN A 26 3.41 -4.62 19.24
C GLN A 26 4.09 -3.46 18.51
N PRO A 27 3.74 -2.21 18.83
CA PRO A 27 4.40 -1.07 18.22
C PRO A 27 5.89 -1.12 18.59
N SER A 28 6.76 -1.25 17.58
CA SER A 28 8.20 -1.17 17.80
C SER A 28 8.56 0.24 18.27
N LEU A 29 9.41 0.33 19.30
CA LEU A 29 9.98 1.60 19.76
C LEU A 29 10.99 2.20 18.76
N PHE A 30 11.36 1.46 17.71
CA PHE A 30 12.27 1.92 16.67
C PHE A 30 11.56 2.82 15.65
N ASP A 31 12.13 4.02 15.52
CA ASP A 31 11.93 5.09 14.53
C ASP A 31 10.50 5.28 13.97
N GLN A 32 9.60 5.69 14.85
CA GLN A 32 8.21 6.04 14.51
C GLN A 32 8.08 7.30 13.61
N THR A 33 9.19 7.96 13.32
CA THR A 33 9.26 9.23 12.57
C THR A 33 8.63 9.10 11.18
N TYR A 34 8.85 7.98 10.50
CA TYR A 34 8.34 7.71 9.14
C TYR A 34 6.95 7.06 9.15
N GLY A 35 6.69 6.26 10.19
CA GLY A 35 5.44 5.52 10.39
C GLY A 35 4.22 6.41 10.66
N ASN A 36 4.41 7.61 11.21
CA ASN A 36 3.32 8.55 11.50
C ASN A 36 3.08 9.62 10.41
N ALA A 37 3.90 9.64 9.36
CA ALA A 37 3.75 10.60 8.28
C ALA A 37 2.45 10.36 7.47
N VAL A 38 1.68 11.43 7.24
CA VAL A 38 0.48 11.39 6.38
C VAL A 38 0.83 11.09 4.91
N ARG A 39 2.01 11.50 4.44
CA ARG A 39 2.54 11.13 3.12
C ARG A 39 3.62 10.08 3.26
N LYS A 40 3.52 9.00 2.49
CA LYS A 40 4.37 7.82 2.55
C LYS A 40 4.81 7.39 1.16
N VAL A 41 5.92 6.66 1.09
CA VAL A 41 6.40 6.02 -0.13
C VAL A 41 6.53 4.52 0.10
N TYR A 42 5.89 3.73 -0.77
CA TYR A 42 6.03 2.28 -0.81
C TYR A 42 6.82 1.86 -2.05
N LEU A 43 7.81 0.98 -1.86
CA LEU A 43 8.64 0.44 -2.93
C LEU A 43 8.26 -1.02 -3.21
N CYS A 44 8.12 -1.38 -4.48
CA CYS A 44 7.84 -2.76 -4.88
C CYS A 44 8.34 -3.07 -6.30
N HIS A 45 8.28 -4.34 -6.70
CA HIS A 45 8.61 -4.77 -8.06
C HIS A 45 7.39 -5.09 -8.92
N SER A 46 6.22 -4.55 -8.56
CA SER A 46 5.01 -4.72 -9.35
C SER A 46 5.25 -4.20 -10.77
N ARG A 47 4.77 -4.93 -11.79
CA ARG A 47 4.80 -4.52 -13.21
C ARG A 47 3.60 -3.67 -13.62
N ILE A 48 2.76 -3.27 -12.67
CA ILE A 48 1.57 -2.48 -12.97
C ILE A 48 1.95 -1.12 -13.58
N GLU A 49 1.21 -0.72 -14.62
CA GLU A 49 1.40 0.55 -15.33
C GLU A 49 0.15 1.45 -15.31
N LYS A 50 -0.98 0.94 -14.82
CA LYS A 50 -2.29 1.63 -14.87
C LYS A 50 -2.56 2.59 -13.71
N LEU A 51 -1.71 2.59 -12.68
CA LEU A 51 -1.85 3.50 -11.54
C LEU A 51 -1.76 4.97 -11.98
N ARG A 52 -2.64 5.85 -11.50
CA ARG A 52 -2.53 7.31 -11.69
C ARG A 52 -2.88 8.04 -10.40
N PRO A 53 -2.42 9.31 -10.25
CA PRO A 53 -2.81 10.14 -9.11
C PRO A 53 -4.33 10.17 -8.91
N GLY A 54 -4.75 10.10 -7.64
CA GLY A 54 -6.16 10.02 -7.23
C GLY A 54 -6.72 8.60 -7.10
N ASP A 55 -5.98 7.56 -7.51
CA ASP A 55 -6.39 6.17 -7.30
C ASP A 55 -6.43 5.79 -5.82
N SER A 56 -7.46 5.06 -5.41
CA SER A 56 -7.58 4.56 -4.03
C SER A 56 -6.75 3.28 -3.86
N LEU A 57 -5.94 3.26 -2.81
CA LEU A 57 -5.02 2.18 -2.47
C LEU A 57 -5.49 1.50 -1.18
N PHE A 58 -5.70 0.19 -1.23
CA PHE A 58 -6.11 -0.64 -0.09
C PHE A 58 -4.96 -1.56 0.26
N PHE A 59 -4.26 -1.26 1.36
CA PHE A 59 -3.06 -1.97 1.76
C PHE A 59 -3.43 -3.25 2.51
N LEU A 60 -3.11 -4.38 1.88
CA LEU A 60 -3.36 -5.73 2.35
C LEU A 60 -2.07 -6.30 2.95
N ARG A 61 -2.08 -6.66 4.24
CA ARG A 61 -1.00 -7.46 4.81
C ARG A 61 -1.07 -8.89 4.28
N THR A 62 0.06 -9.43 3.83
CA THR A 62 0.14 -10.81 3.31
C THR A 62 0.69 -11.80 4.34
N HIS A 63 0.82 -13.09 3.96
CA HIS A 63 1.27 -14.21 4.79
C HIS A 63 0.38 -14.56 6.00
N TYR A 64 0.40 -13.78 7.07
CA TYR A 64 -0.39 -14.03 8.28
C TYR A 64 -1.37 -12.90 8.56
N SER A 65 -2.51 -13.25 9.20
CA SER A 65 -3.57 -12.29 9.52
C SER A 65 -3.92 -11.41 8.32
N GLN A 66 -4.16 -12.06 7.16
CA GLN A 66 -4.34 -11.38 5.89
C GLN A 66 -5.60 -10.52 5.92
N ALA A 67 -5.41 -9.21 5.99
CA ALA A 67 -6.48 -8.24 6.02
C ALA A 67 -6.03 -6.90 5.42
N VAL A 68 -7.00 -6.15 4.93
CA VAL A 68 -6.82 -4.74 4.58
C VAL A 68 -6.87 -3.94 5.88
N HIS A 69 -5.80 -3.21 6.19
CA HIS A 69 -5.68 -2.42 7.42
C HIS A 69 -5.63 -0.92 7.16
N ALA A 70 -5.15 -0.50 5.98
CA ALA A 70 -4.94 0.91 5.69
C ALA A 70 -5.45 1.27 4.30
N VAL A 71 -5.92 2.51 4.18
CA VAL A 71 -6.40 3.10 2.93
C VAL A 71 -5.62 4.37 2.64
N GLY A 72 -5.18 4.52 1.39
CA GLY A 72 -4.48 5.70 0.93
C GLY A 72 -4.96 6.16 -0.44
N VAL A 73 -4.48 7.35 -0.83
CA VAL A 73 -4.73 7.93 -2.15
C VAL A 73 -3.39 8.11 -2.84
N LEU A 74 -3.28 7.59 -4.07
CA LEU A 74 -2.07 7.74 -4.86
C LEU A 74 -1.83 9.22 -5.18
N GLU A 75 -0.61 9.70 -4.91
CA GLU A 75 -0.17 11.04 -5.30
C GLU A 75 0.70 10.98 -6.55
N GLU A 76 1.66 10.06 -6.60
CA GLU A 76 2.63 9.97 -7.69
C GLU A 76 3.29 8.59 -7.76
N THR A 77 3.77 8.19 -8.94
CA THR A 77 4.59 6.98 -9.09
C THR A 77 5.86 7.27 -9.89
N LEU A 78 6.95 6.62 -9.49
CA LEU A 78 8.20 6.60 -10.23
C LEU A 78 8.60 5.15 -10.48
N ARG A 79 9.01 4.82 -11.71
CA ARG A 79 9.63 3.54 -12.04
C ARG A 79 11.04 3.76 -12.54
N THR A 80 12.02 3.14 -11.89
CA THR A 80 13.43 3.33 -12.23
C THR A 80 14.30 2.18 -11.71
N THR A 81 15.51 2.05 -12.26
CA THR A 81 16.62 1.25 -11.73
C THR A 81 17.64 2.12 -10.99
N GLU A 82 17.46 3.44 -10.97
CA GLU A 82 18.42 4.38 -10.39
C GLU A 82 18.07 4.66 -8.93
N ALA A 83 18.91 4.20 -8.00
CA ALA A 83 18.69 4.36 -6.56
C ALA A 83 18.55 5.84 -6.14
N GLU A 84 19.38 6.73 -6.69
CA GLU A 84 19.30 8.17 -6.38
C GLU A 84 17.96 8.80 -6.76
N GLN A 85 17.35 8.38 -7.87
CA GLN A 85 16.02 8.86 -8.25
C GLN A 85 14.96 8.42 -7.23
N ILE A 86 15.06 7.20 -6.69
CA ILE A 86 14.15 6.71 -5.65
C ILE A 86 14.36 7.48 -4.34
N ILE A 87 15.60 7.76 -3.97
CA ILE A 87 15.94 8.50 -2.75
C ILE A 87 15.41 9.93 -2.82
N GLU A 88 15.61 10.62 -3.94
CA GLU A 88 15.06 11.95 -4.18
C GLU A 88 13.52 11.93 -4.19
N PHE A 89 12.92 10.96 -4.88
CA PHE A 89 11.47 10.78 -4.93
C PHE A 89 10.85 10.48 -3.56
N SER A 90 11.57 9.74 -2.72
CA SER A 90 11.12 9.32 -1.40
C SER A 90 11.32 10.41 -0.34
N GLY A 91 12.42 11.17 -0.44
CA GLY A 91 12.89 12.04 0.62
C GLY A 91 12.92 11.33 1.98
N SER A 92 12.54 12.04 3.04
CA SER A 92 12.40 11.48 4.39
C SER A 92 11.05 10.76 4.64
N ARG A 93 10.42 10.16 3.61
CA ARG A 93 9.04 9.63 3.69
C ARG A 93 8.94 8.14 3.35
N THR A 94 10.07 7.47 3.29
CA THR A 94 10.18 6.03 3.06
C THR A 94 10.65 5.33 4.33
N VAL A 95 10.22 4.08 4.51
CA VAL A 95 10.71 3.19 5.58
C VAL A 95 11.96 2.41 5.16
N PHE A 96 12.34 2.51 3.88
CA PHE A 96 13.50 1.82 3.34
C PHE A 96 14.76 2.67 3.54
N SER A 97 15.81 2.06 4.07
CA SER A 97 17.15 2.64 4.14
C SER A 97 17.77 2.79 2.75
N ARG A 98 18.79 3.65 2.64
CA ARG A 98 19.57 3.82 1.40
C ARG A 98 20.12 2.49 0.86
N ALA A 99 20.71 1.67 1.72
CA ALA A 99 21.28 0.37 1.34
C ALA A 99 20.21 -0.60 0.82
N GLU A 100 19.01 -0.59 1.41
CA GLU A 100 17.88 -1.40 0.92
C GLU A 100 17.39 -0.91 -0.44
N ILE A 101 17.32 0.41 -0.65
CA ILE A 101 16.95 0.99 -1.95
C ILE A 101 17.96 0.60 -3.02
N GLU A 102 19.26 0.73 -2.74
CA GLU A 102 20.34 0.32 -3.63
C GLU A 102 20.22 -1.16 -4.01
N HIS A 103 19.99 -2.04 -3.03
CA HIS A 103 19.79 -3.47 -3.28
C HIS A 103 18.53 -3.77 -4.12
N MET A 104 17.43 -3.05 -3.89
CA MET A 104 16.22 -3.23 -4.70
C MET A 104 16.45 -2.81 -6.17
N CYS A 105 17.38 -1.91 -6.44
CA CYS A 105 17.62 -1.35 -7.76
C CYS A 105 18.34 -2.28 -8.76
N ASP A 106 18.69 -3.52 -8.36
CA ASP A 106 19.16 -4.58 -9.27
C ASP A 106 18.17 -4.88 -10.43
N ARG A 107 16.92 -4.42 -10.30
CA ARG A 107 15.87 -4.46 -11.32
C ARG A 107 14.92 -3.29 -11.14
N PRO A 108 14.06 -2.96 -12.13
CA PRO A 108 13.15 -1.84 -12.02
C PRO A 108 12.27 -1.89 -10.76
N VAL A 109 12.33 -0.82 -9.97
CA VAL A 109 11.51 -0.61 -8.77
C VAL A 109 10.39 0.35 -9.12
N LEU A 110 9.19 0.07 -8.64
CA LEU A 110 8.06 0.98 -8.63
C LEU A 110 7.97 1.63 -7.25
N ALA A 111 8.26 2.92 -7.19
CA ALA A 111 8.01 3.77 -6.03
C ALA A 111 6.62 4.39 -6.13
N ILE A 112 5.82 4.24 -5.07
CA ILE A 112 4.44 4.67 -4.99
C ILE A 112 4.33 5.68 -3.86
N ARG A 113 4.19 6.96 -4.20
CA ARG A 113 3.94 8.03 -3.22
C ARG A 113 2.44 8.16 -3.02
N PHE A 114 2.01 8.13 -1.77
CA PHE A 114 0.60 8.20 -1.42
C PHE A 114 0.37 8.99 -0.15
N ARG A 115 -0.84 9.55 -0.05
CA ARG A 115 -1.36 10.10 1.19
C ARG A 115 -2.14 9.01 1.92
N LEU A 116 -1.74 8.68 3.14
CA LEU A 116 -2.53 7.85 4.04
C LEU A 116 -3.83 8.59 4.37
N ASN A 117 -4.97 7.95 4.10
CA ASN A 117 -6.28 8.50 4.41
C ASN A 117 -6.76 8.04 5.80
N GLY A 118 -6.49 6.77 6.14
CA GLY A 118 -6.88 6.22 7.42
C GLY A 118 -6.38 4.80 7.65
N ILE A 119 -6.37 4.41 8.91
CA ILE A 119 -6.27 3.02 9.35
C ILE A 119 -7.70 2.56 9.67
N LEU A 120 -8.07 1.37 9.20
CA LEU A 120 -9.39 0.82 9.42
C LEU A 120 -9.51 0.32 10.86
N ASP A 121 -10.47 0.85 11.62
CA ASP A 121 -10.80 0.38 12.98
C ASP A 121 -11.13 -1.12 12.99
N ARG A 122 -11.79 -1.58 11.91
CA ARG A 122 -12.07 -3.00 11.67
C ARG A 122 -11.36 -3.46 10.39
N PRO A 123 -10.17 -4.06 10.50
CA PRO A 123 -9.48 -4.64 9.35
C PRO A 123 -10.38 -5.63 8.60
N ARG A 124 -10.35 -5.59 7.27
CA ARG A 124 -11.18 -6.46 6.43
C ARG A 124 -10.39 -7.69 6.03
N SER A 125 -10.72 -8.83 6.61
CA SER A 125 -9.98 -10.06 6.38
C SER A 125 -10.17 -10.57 4.95
N ILE A 126 -9.18 -11.30 4.43
CA ILE A 126 -9.27 -11.90 3.10
C ILE A 126 -10.41 -12.92 2.98
N GLY A 127 -10.78 -13.57 4.09
CA GLY A 127 -11.91 -14.49 4.16
C GLY A 127 -13.22 -13.75 3.89
N GLU A 128 -13.46 -12.68 4.65
CA GLU A 128 -14.65 -11.83 4.49
C GLU A 128 -14.73 -11.24 3.07
N LEU A 129 -13.61 -10.74 2.52
CA LEU A 129 -13.60 -10.17 1.16
C LEU A 129 -13.93 -11.21 0.09
N LYS A 130 -13.53 -12.48 0.28
CA LYS A 130 -13.88 -13.58 -0.63
C LYS A 130 -15.34 -13.99 -0.49
N GLU A 131 -15.82 -14.16 0.74
CA GLU A 131 -17.21 -14.54 1.03
C GLU A 131 -18.20 -13.51 0.48
N GLN A 132 -17.86 -12.23 0.54
CA GLN A 132 -18.66 -11.14 -0.03
C GLN A 132 -18.53 -11.01 -1.55
N GLY A 133 -17.63 -11.78 -2.19
CA GLY A 133 -17.37 -11.72 -3.62
C GLY A 133 -16.71 -10.42 -4.08
N ILE A 134 -16.00 -9.73 -3.18
CA ILE A 134 -15.23 -8.52 -3.50
C ILE A 134 -13.98 -8.91 -4.30
N ILE A 135 -13.34 -10.00 -3.90
CA ILE A 135 -12.20 -10.61 -4.58
C ILE A 135 -12.42 -12.11 -4.77
N ALA A 136 -11.90 -12.66 -5.86
CA ALA A 136 -11.90 -14.12 -6.06
C ALA A 136 -10.75 -14.80 -5.29
N ARG A 137 -9.60 -14.14 -5.18
CA ARG A 137 -8.40 -14.65 -4.51
C ARG A 137 -7.57 -13.52 -3.92
N SER A 138 -6.71 -13.86 -2.97
CA SER A 138 -5.72 -12.91 -2.43
C SER A 138 -4.72 -12.53 -3.52
N PRO A 139 -4.49 -11.22 -3.78
CA PRO A 139 -3.58 -10.78 -4.82
C PRO A 139 -2.11 -11.05 -4.43
N GLN A 140 -1.34 -11.59 -5.39
CA GLN A 140 0.11 -11.79 -5.26
C GLN A 140 0.93 -10.57 -5.75
N SER A 141 0.27 -9.65 -6.46
CA SER A 141 0.82 -8.38 -6.94
C SER A 141 -0.29 -7.32 -6.93
N ILE A 142 0.02 -6.06 -7.19
CA ILE A 142 -0.97 -4.98 -7.20
C ILE A 142 -2.12 -5.32 -8.16
N ALA A 143 -3.35 -5.35 -7.64
CA ALA A 143 -4.54 -5.76 -8.38
C ALA A 143 -5.62 -4.68 -8.34
N GLU A 144 -6.27 -4.43 -9.48
CA GLU A 144 -7.41 -3.51 -9.55
C GLU A 144 -8.70 -4.24 -9.15
N LEU A 145 -9.54 -3.58 -8.36
CA LEU A 145 -10.90 -4.02 -8.05
C LEU A 145 -11.83 -3.63 -9.21
N THR A 146 -11.89 -4.48 -10.22
CA THR A 146 -12.67 -4.22 -11.44
C THR A 146 -14.15 -4.58 -11.32
N SER A 147 -14.50 -5.49 -10.41
CA SER A 147 -15.88 -5.94 -10.19
C SER A 147 -16.74 -4.82 -9.62
N GLN A 148 -18.03 -4.79 -9.96
CA GLN A 148 -18.95 -3.79 -9.41
C GLN A 148 -19.01 -3.87 -7.88
N ARG A 149 -19.01 -5.09 -7.32
CA ARG A 149 -18.96 -5.30 -5.87
C ARG A 149 -17.68 -4.75 -5.25
N GLY A 150 -16.53 -4.98 -5.87
CA GLY A 150 -15.25 -4.47 -5.40
C GLY A 150 -15.18 -2.94 -5.42
N LYS A 151 -15.72 -2.31 -6.47
CA LYS A 151 -15.83 -0.85 -6.57
C LYS A 151 -16.77 -0.27 -5.50
N SER A 152 -17.95 -0.87 -5.31
CA SER A 152 -18.89 -0.45 -4.27
C SER A 152 -18.30 -0.59 -2.87
N TRP A 153 -17.63 -1.72 -2.59
CA TRP A 153 -16.91 -1.92 -1.33
C TRP A 153 -15.83 -0.86 -1.12
N ALA A 154 -15.03 -0.57 -2.14
CA ALA A 154 -13.97 0.42 -2.05
C ALA A 154 -14.52 1.82 -1.75
N GLN A 155 -15.67 2.18 -2.33
CA GLN A 155 -16.36 3.43 -2.05
C GLN A 155 -16.78 3.52 -0.58
N THR A 156 -17.43 2.47 -0.06
CA THR A 156 -17.87 2.40 1.35
C THR A 156 -16.68 2.54 2.31
N VAL A 157 -15.62 1.78 2.08
CA VAL A 157 -14.45 1.76 2.97
C VAL A 157 -13.61 3.04 2.89
N ALA A 158 -13.62 3.74 1.75
CA ALA A 158 -12.92 5.03 1.62
C ALA A 158 -13.66 6.21 2.28
N ASP A 159 -14.95 6.03 2.62
CA ASP A 159 -15.80 7.01 3.29
C ASP A 159 -15.90 6.76 4.82
N GLU A 160 -15.33 5.65 5.32
CA GLU A 160 -15.11 5.37 6.76
C GLU A 160 -13.97 6.25 7.31
#